data_AF-A0A929EPJ0-F1
#
_entry.id   AF-A0A929EPJ0-F1
#
_cell.length_a   1.000
_cell.length_b   1.000
_cell.length_c   1.000
_cell.angle_alpha   90.00
_cell.angle_beta   90.00
_cell.angle_gamma   90.00
#
_symmetry.space_group_name_H-M   'P 1'
#
loop_
_entity.id
_entity.type
_entity.pdbx_description
1 polymer ?
#
loop_
_entity_poly.entity_id
_entity_poly.type
_entity_poly.pdbx_seq_one_letter_code
_entity_poly.pdbx_strand_id
1 'polypeptide(L)' 'PVPGAVMASDAFFPFRDGLDLAAEAGISAVIQPGGSMRDDEVIAAADEHGIAMVFTGMRHFRH' A
#
# COMPACT_ATOMS: atom_id res chain seq x y z
N PRO A 1 15.92 -5.97 0.46
CA PRO A 1 14.75 -6.75 -0.01
C PRO A 1 14.22 -7.69 1.09
N VAL A 2 12.89 -7.80 1.20
CA VAL A 2 12.13 -8.64 2.15
C VAL A 2 11.08 -9.48 1.39
N PRO A 3 11.50 -10.44 0.53
CA PRO A 3 10.60 -11.14 -0.37
C PRO A 3 9.47 -11.89 0.35
N GLY A 4 8.24 -11.70 -0.12
CA GLY A 4 7.05 -12.36 0.42
C GLY A 4 6.51 -11.74 1.71
N ALA A 5 7.15 -10.70 2.25
CA ALA A 5 6.65 -9.99 3.42
C ALA A 5 5.40 -9.16 3.10
N VAL A 6 4.68 -8.78 4.16
CA VAL A 6 3.46 -7.95 4.09
C VAL A 6 3.74 -6.61 4.76
N MET A 7 3.24 -5.53 4.18
CA MET A 7 3.37 -4.17 4.71
C MET A 7 2.02 -3.66 5.23
N ALA A 8 2.04 -2.94 6.36
CA ALA A 8 0.89 -2.25 6.90
C ALA A 8 1.18 -0.76 7.01
N SER A 9 0.25 0.07 6.54
CA SER A 9 0.30 1.52 6.68
C SER A 9 -0.77 1.99 7.66
N ASP A 10 -0.39 2.85 8.61
CA ASP A 10 -1.28 3.43 9.61
C ASP A 10 -2.19 4.54 9.04
N ALA A 11 -1.75 5.13 7.92
CA ALA A 11 -2.45 6.12 7.12
C ALA A 11 -2.55 5.69 5.65
N PHE A 12 -3.32 6.44 4.86
CA PHE A 12 -3.46 6.16 3.43
C PHE A 12 -2.21 6.55 2.65
N PHE A 13 -2.01 5.92 1.49
CA PHE A 13 -0.96 6.32 0.56
C PHE A 13 -1.39 7.57 -0.24
N PRO A 14 -0.65 8.68 -0.14
CA PRO A 14 -0.99 9.88 -0.91
C PRO A 14 -0.64 9.74 -2.40
N PHE A 15 0.33 8.89 -2.73
CA PHE A 15 0.85 8.66 -4.08
C PHE A 15 1.26 7.19 -4.25
N ARG A 16 1.45 6.76 -5.51
CA ARG A 16 1.84 5.38 -5.86
C ARG A 16 3.29 5.02 -5.55
N ASP A 17 4.15 6.01 -5.29
CA ASP A 17 5.58 5.82 -5.03
C ASP A 17 5.85 4.87 -3.86
N GLY A 18 5.01 4.90 -2.83
CA GLY A 18 5.07 3.95 -1.71
C GLY A 18 4.84 2.49 -2.14
N LEU A 19 4.01 2.25 -3.16
CA LEU A 19 3.75 0.91 -3.70
C LEU A 19 4.87 0.47 -4.64
N ASP A 20 5.40 1.37 -5.46
CA ASP A 20 6.53 1.09 -6.33
C ASP A 20 7.77 0.67 -5.48
N LEU A 21 8.04 1.38 -4.38
CA LEU A 21 9.09 1.00 -3.43
C LEU A 21 8.82 -0.34 -2.72
N ALA A 22 7.54 -0.62 -2.38
CA ALA A 22 7.16 -1.88 -1.78
C ALA A 22 7.40 -3.07 -2.73
N ALA A 23 7.10 -2.88 -4.01
CA ALA A 23 7.37 -3.86 -5.06
C ALA A 23 8.86 -4.15 -5.20
N GLU A 24 9.70 -3.10 -5.26
CA GLU A 24 11.17 -3.24 -5.29
C GLU A 24 11.71 -3.96 -4.04
N ALA A 25 11.06 -3.77 -2.89
CA ALA A 25 11.40 -4.47 -1.66
C ALA A 25 10.93 -5.95 -1.66
N GLY A 26 10.08 -6.38 -2.60
CA GLY A 26 9.55 -7.74 -2.69
C GLY A 26 8.34 -8.00 -1.80
N ILE A 27 7.58 -6.95 -1.45
CA ILE A 27 6.33 -7.07 -0.69
C ILE A 27 5.27 -7.77 -1.54
N SER A 28 4.55 -8.73 -0.94
CA SER A 28 3.49 -9.49 -1.61
C SER A 28 2.08 -8.96 -1.34
N ALA A 29 1.91 -8.22 -0.23
CA ALA A 29 0.62 -7.64 0.14
C ALA A 29 0.78 -6.36 0.98
N VAL A 30 -0.20 -5.46 0.85
CA VAL A 30 -0.29 -4.18 1.55
C VAL A 30 -1.66 -4.00 2.17
N ILE A 31 -1.70 -3.60 3.44
CA ILE A 31 -2.92 -3.19 4.13
C ILE A 31 -2.85 -1.69 4.49
N GLN A 32 -3.88 -0.93 4.12
CA GLN A 32 -3.94 0.51 4.37
C GLN A 32 -5.38 1.01 4.56
N PRO A 33 -5.63 2.20 5.12
CA PRO A 33 -6.98 2.66 5.44
C PRO A 33 -7.86 3.00 4.23
N GLY A 34 -7.26 3.47 3.13
CA GLY A 34 -7.95 4.09 2.01
C GLY A 34 -8.45 5.51 2.33
N GLY A 35 -9.10 6.14 1.36
CA GLY A 35 -9.65 7.50 1.44
C GLY A 35 -8.72 8.57 0.87
N SER A 36 -7.76 8.20 0.02
CA SER A 36 -6.99 9.15 -0.77
C SER A 36 -7.82 9.62 -1.96
N MET A 37 -7.65 10.88 -2.39
CA MET A 37 -8.18 11.32 -3.70
C MET A 37 -7.54 10.55 -4.87
N ARG A 38 -6.41 9.89 -4.62
CA ARG A 38 -5.60 9.17 -5.60
C ARG A 38 -5.58 7.66 -5.38
N ASP A 39 -6.56 7.10 -4.65
CA ASP A 39 -6.59 5.66 -4.41
C ASP A 39 -6.58 4.86 -5.73
N ASP A 40 -7.20 5.35 -6.79
CA ASP A 40 -7.17 4.69 -8.12
C ASP A 40 -5.74 4.53 -8.67
N GLU A 41 -4.88 5.55 -8.51
CA GLU A 41 -3.46 5.48 -8.93
C GLU A 41 -2.69 4.45 -8.09
N VAL A 42 -3.01 4.35 -6.81
CA VAL A 42 -2.34 3.45 -5.86
C VAL A 42 -2.78 1.99 -6.08
N ILE A 43 -4.07 1.76 -6.34
CA ILE A 43 -4.62 0.45 -6.69
C ILE A 43 -4.02 -0.03 -8.01
N ALA A 44 -3.97 0.84 -9.03
CA ALA A 44 -3.38 0.48 -10.31
C ALA A 44 -1.90 0.08 -10.18
N ALA A 45 -1.14 0.75 -9.31
CA ALA A 45 0.24 0.37 -9.03
C ALA A 45 0.34 -0.99 -8.31
N ALA A 46 -0.56 -1.26 -7.35
CA ALA A 46 -0.60 -2.56 -6.70
C ALA A 46 -0.93 -3.69 -7.70
N ASP A 47 -1.89 -3.47 -8.60
CA ASP A 47 -2.25 -4.42 -9.66
C ASP A 47 -1.10 -4.64 -10.65
N GLU A 48 -0.40 -3.57 -11.05
CA GLU A 48 0.77 -3.63 -11.95
C GLU A 48 1.90 -4.50 -11.38
N HIS A 49 2.14 -4.39 -10.06
CA HIS A 49 3.18 -5.16 -9.37
C HIS A 49 2.71 -6.50 -8.80
N GLY A 50 1.43 -6.86 -8.95
CA GLY A 50 0.85 -8.08 -8.41
C GLY A 50 0.80 -8.12 -6.86
N ILE A 51 0.70 -6.95 -6.23
CA ILE A 51 0.60 -6.78 -4.79
C ILE A 51 -0.87 -6.87 -4.37
N ALA A 52 -1.21 -7.79 -3.46
CA ALA A 52 -2.56 -7.83 -2.90
C ALA A 52 -2.80 -6.60 -1.98
N MET A 53 -3.80 -5.77 -2.28
CA MET A 53 -4.14 -4.59 -1.49
C MET A 53 -5.44 -4.79 -0.69
N VAL A 54 -5.42 -4.39 0.58
CA VAL A 54 -6.59 -4.46 1.48
C VAL A 54 -6.87 -3.10 2.12
N PHE A 55 -8.13 -2.66 2.08
CA PHE A 55 -8.59 -1.45 2.76
C PHE A 55 -9.22 -1.73 4.11
N THR A 56 -8.80 -1.00 5.15
CA THR A 56 -9.34 -1.13 6.51
C THR A 56 -10.46 -0.14 6.84
N GLY A 57 -10.49 1.03 6.17
CA GLY A 57 -11.37 2.14 6.52
C GLY A 57 -11.04 2.81 7.86
N MET A 58 -9.90 2.49 8.50
CA MET A 58 -9.52 2.99 9.82
C MET A 58 -8.05 3.42 9.85
N ARG A 59 -7.78 4.65 10.32
CA ARG A 59 -6.42 5.18 10.53
C ARG A 59 -5.96 4.94 11.97
N HIS A 60 -4.67 4.71 12.15
CA HIS A 60 -4.05 4.39 13.44
C HIS A 60 -2.93 5.35 13.85
N PHE A 61 -3.13 6.65 13.66
CA PHE A 61 -2.15 7.65 14.07
C PHE A 61 -1.84 7.59 15.57
N ARG A 62 -0.55 7.68 15.89
CA ARG A 62 -0.04 7.79 17.26
C ARG A 62 1.15 8.75 17.26
N HIS A 63 1.12 9.72 18.16
CA HIS A 63 2.19 10.72 18.35
C HIS A 63 3.08 10.32 19.53
#